data_AF-A0A9X8DTK9-F1
#
_entry.id   AF-A0A9X8DTK9-F1
#
_cell.length_a   1.000
_cell.length_b   1.000
_cell.length_c   1.000
_cell.angle_alpha   90.00
_cell.angle_beta   90.00
_cell.angle_gamma   90.00
#
_symmetry.space_group_name_H-M   'P 1'
#
loop_
_entity.id
_entity.type
_entity.pdbx_description
1 polymer ?
#
loop_
_entity_poly.entity_id
_entity_poly.type
_entity_poly.pdbx_seq_one_letter_code
_entity_poly.pdbx_strand_id
1 'polypeptide(L)'
;MAEAVLAAGLYPNLMYRSKGTANFTTKEKFKVKLSSSTVLVYSPKKSNDQYGLDWVCFHDMMQSDRVRVAQVATKVSAFAMALLVGHHAIVDDSTHTISDSTHTISPEPATNKVINIYNSPWFKSMTWHRMGQVLVVIDDWIVLSMDGQEAEMVLALRQRFHEAFLRHLHHDQSAADHDLHLVTAAMHWIGGESATDS
;
A
#
# COMPACT_ATOMS: atom_id res chain seq x y z
N MET A 1 -9.79 -4.94 -10.62
CA MET A 1 -9.94 -3.60 -11.26
C MET A 1 -10.79 -2.63 -10.44
N ALA A 2 -12.07 -2.92 -10.18
CA ALA A 2 -12.96 -2.01 -9.44
C ALA A 2 -12.40 -1.61 -8.07
N GLU A 3 -11.81 -2.55 -7.33
CA GLU A 3 -11.16 -2.32 -6.04
C GLU A 3 -10.00 -1.31 -6.11
N ALA A 4 -9.21 -1.36 -7.19
CA ALA A 4 -8.07 -0.47 -7.40
C ALA A 4 -8.54 0.98 -7.67
N VAL A 5 -9.59 1.13 -8.46
CA VAL A 5 -10.22 2.44 -8.74
C VAL A 5 -10.87 2.99 -7.48
N LEU A 6 -11.57 2.16 -6.71
CA LEU A 6 -12.15 2.56 -5.43
C LEU A 6 -11.09 3.01 -4.43
N ALA A 7 -9.98 2.26 -4.31
CA ALA A 7 -8.89 2.62 -3.41
C ALA A 7 -8.26 3.97 -3.76
N ALA A 8 -8.05 4.23 -5.06
CA ALA A 8 -7.53 5.51 -5.54
C ALA A 8 -8.51 6.66 -5.28
N GLY A 9 -9.79 6.46 -5.57
CA GLY A 9 -10.84 7.48 -5.40
C GLY A 9 -11.20 7.77 -3.94
N LEU A 10 -11.05 6.79 -3.04
CA LEU A 10 -11.34 6.92 -1.62
C LEU A 10 -10.11 7.31 -0.79
N TYR A 11 -8.91 7.34 -1.37
CA TYR A 11 -7.70 7.73 -0.65
C TYR A 11 -7.88 9.15 -0.04
N PRO A 12 -7.58 9.38 1.26
CA PRO A 12 -6.80 8.56 2.18
C PRO A 12 -7.58 7.60 3.10
N ASN A 13 -8.84 7.27 2.78
CA ASN A 13 -9.68 6.36 3.57
C ASN A 13 -9.25 4.90 3.42
N LEU A 14 -8.07 4.59 3.95
CA LEU A 14 -7.48 3.27 4.00
C LEU A 14 -7.23 2.85 5.44
N MET A 15 -7.34 1.55 5.68
CA MET A 15 -6.96 0.95 6.94
C MET A 15 -6.44 -0.47 6.68
N TYR A 16 -5.57 -0.93 7.57
CA TYR A 16 -4.99 -2.26 7.50
C TYR A 16 -5.27 -3.03 8.77
N ARG A 17 -5.19 -4.34 8.69
CA ARG A 17 -5.14 -5.20 9.89
C ARG A 17 -4.06 -6.23 9.73
N SER A 18 -3.44 -6.63 10.83
CA SER A 18 -2.52 -7.77 10.83
C SER A 18 -3.31 -9.08 11.00
N LYS A 19 -2.76 -10.17 10.48
CA LYS A 19 -3.31 -11.52 10.67
C LYS A 19 -3.61 -11.81 12.15
N GLY A 20 -4.78 -12.36 12.41
CA GLY A 20 -5.24 -12.71 13.77
C GLY A 20 -5.76 -11.53 14.59
N THR A 21 -5.71 -10.29 14.07
CA THR A 21 -6.31 -9.12 14.74
C THR A 21 -7.75 -8.89 14.26
N ALA A 22 -8.64 -8.56 15.21
CA ALA A 22 -10.06 -8.33 14.91
C ALA A 22 -10.35 -6.89 14.43
N ASN A 23 -9.51 -5.92 14.80
CA ASN A 23 -9.70 -4.51 14.47
C ASN A 23 -8.71 -4.08 13.39
N PHE A 24 -9.16 -3.15 12.55
CA PHE A 24 -8.32 -2.43 11.61
C PHE A 24 -7.65 -1.23 12.28
N THR A 25 -6.60 -0.73 11.66
CA THR A 25 -5.79 0.41 12.09
C THR A 25 -5.69 1.41 10.95
N THR A 26 -6.00 2.68 11.21
CA THR A 26 -5.85 3.79 10.24
C THR A 26 -4.43 4.34 10.24
N LYS A 27 -4.14 5.28 9.32
CA LYS A 27 -2.91 6.10 9.31
C LYS A 27 -2.61 6.73 10.67
N GLU A 28 -3.64 7.28 11.34
CA GLU A 28 -3.55 7.92 12.66
C GLU A 28 -3.50 6.91 13.82
N LYS A 29 -3.38 5.62 13.52
CA LYS A 29 -3.30 4.51 14.48
C LYS A 29 -4.57 4.32 15.32
N PHE A 30 -5.72 4.79 14.81
CA PHE A 30 -6.99 4.49 15.45
C PHE A 30 -7.43 3.06 15.17
N LYS A 31 -7.93 2.38 16.19
CA LYS A 31 -8.58 1.08 16.05
C LYS A 31 -10.00 1.25 15.51
N VAL A 32 -10.32 0.55 14.43
CA VAL A 32 -11.59 0.65 13.71
C VAL A 32 -12.19 -0.75 13.56
N LYS A 33 -13.50 -0.86 13.80
CA LYS A 33 -14.27 -2.07 13.53
C LYS A 33 -14.95 -1.96 12.17
N LEU A 34 -15.22 -3.09 11.54
CA LEU A 34 -16.12 -3.11 10.40
C LEU A 34 -17.57 -3.07 10.88
N SER A 35 -18.39 -2.31 10.16
CA SER A 35 -19.84 -2.35 10.34
C SER A 35 -20.39 -3.73 10.02
N SER A 36 -21.41 -4.16 10.75
CA SER A 36 -22.13 -5.41 10.48
C SER A 36 -22.83 -5.42 9.12
N SER A 37 -23.00 -4.28 8.48
CA SER A 37 -23.49 -4.16 7.10
C SER A 37 -22.43 -4.50 6.04
N THR A 38 -21.17 -4.65 6.43
CA THR A 38 -20.08 -4.95 5.49
C THR A 38 -20.06 -6.45 5.19
N VAL A 39 -20.03 -6.82 3.90
CA VAL A 39 -20.03 -8.22 3.43
C VAL A 39 -18.62 -8.83 3.45
N LEU A 40 -17.60 -8.07 3.88
CA LEU A 40 -16.23 -8.55 3.96
C LEU A 40 -16.10 -9.65 5.02
N VAL A 41 -15.97 -10.88 4.55
CA VAL A 41 -15.66 -12.04 5.38
C VAL A 41 -14.16 -12.25 5.39
N TYR A 42 -13.60 -12.26 6.58
CA TYR A 42 -12.18 -12.44 6.78
C TYR A 42 -11.88 -13.77 7.42
N SER A 43 -11.01 -14.56 6.77
CA SER A 43 -10.47 -15.74 7.42
C SER A 43 -9.46 -15.32 8.49
N PRO A 44 -9.58 -15.78 9.74
CA PRO A 44 -8.54 -15.57 10.75
C PRO A 44 -7.23 -16.29 10.41
N LYS A 45 -7.23 -17.18 9.41
CA LYS A 45 -6.10 -18.08 9.08
C LYS A 45 -5.32 -17.68 7.82
N LYS A 46 -5.87 -16.83 6.94
CA LYS A 46 -5.25 -16.43 5.67
C LYS A 46 -5.29 -14.91 5.50
N SER A 47 -4.17 -14.37 5.07
CA SER A 47 -3.95 -12.99 4.65
C SER A 47 -3.21 -13.07 3.32
N ASN A 48 -3.66 -12.36 2.29
CA ASN A 48 -3.07 -12.48 0.94
C ASN A 48 -1.78 -11.69 0.78
N ASP A 49 -1.56 -10.68 1.61
CA ASP A 49 -0.31 -9.94 1.55
C ASP A 49 0.84 -10.78 2.12
N GLN A 50 2.03 -10.63 1.53
CA GLN A 50 3.26 -11.32 1.92
C GLN A 50 3.65 -11.01 3.37
N TYR A 51 3.12 -9.93 3.94
CA TYR A 51 3.28 -9.52 5.35
C TYR A 51 2.11 -9.83 6.26
N GLY A 52 1.13 -10.53 5.72
CA GLY A 52 -0.11 -10.84 6.40
C GLY A 52 -0.86 -9.62 6.92
N LEU A 53 -0.77 -8.52 6.18
CA LEU A 53 -1.67 -7.40 6.31
C LEU A 53 -2.85 -7.58 5.34
N ASP A 54 -4.05 -7.29 5.80
CA ASP A 54 -5.19 -7.10 4.90
C ASP A 54 -5.49 -5.61 4.83
N TRP A 55 -5.46 -5.08 3.62
CA TRP A 55 -5.77 -3.69 3.32
C TRP A 55 -7.19 -3.53 2.83
N VAL A 56 -7.84 -2.47 3.30
CA VAL A 56 -9.16 -2.06 2.81
C VAL A 56 -9.24 -0.56 2.62
N CYS A 57 -10.01 -0.17 1.61
CA CYS A 57 -10.59 1.17 1.54
C CYS A 57 -12.00 1.15 2.14
N PHE A 58 -12.46 2.29 2.65
CA PHE A 58 -13.81 2.45 3.20
C PHE A 58 -14.43 3.77 2.76
N HIS A 59 -15.75 3.81 2.67
CA HIS A 59 -16.48 5.01 2.24
C HIS A 59 -16.59 6.02 3.38
N ASP A 60 -17.20 5.60 4.50
CA ASP A 60 -17.46 6.47 5.66
C ASP A 60 -17.03 5.81 6.96
N MET A 61 -16.74 6.63 7.98
CA MET A 61 -16.45 6.18 9.33
C MET A 61 -17.40 6.85 10.32
N MET A 62 -18.16 6.03 11.05
CA MET A 62 -18.95 6.48 12.19
C MET A 62 -18.05 6.51 13.43
N GLN A 63 -17.97 7.65 14.10
CA GLN A 63 -17.22 7.81 15.34
C GLN A 63 -18.17 8.12 16.50
N SER A 64 -18.08 7.32 17.55
CA SER A 64 -18.57 7.64 18.88
C SER A 64 -17.40 7.80 19.85
N ASP A 65 -17.66 8.20 21.09
CA ASP A 65 -16.63 8.53 22.09
C ASP A 65 -15.56 7.44 22.27
N ARG A 66 -15.91 6.16 22.08
CA ARG A 66 -15.00 5.03 22.31
C ARG A 66 -14.85 4.08 21.12
N VAL A 67 -15.63 4.27 20.06
CA VAL A 67 -15.70 3.30 18.96
C VAL A 67 -15.69 4.01 17.63
N ARG A 68 -14.89 3.49 16.71
CA ARG A 68 -14.90 3.85 15.30
C ARG A 68 -15.35 2.65 14.48
N VAL A 69 -16.30 2.88 13.58
CA VAL A 69 -16.87 1.84 12.72
C VAL A 69 -16.82 2.31 11.28
N ALA A 70 -16.04 1.61 10.46
CA ALA A 70 -15.99 1.82 9.02
C ALA A 70 -17.22 1.18 8.35
N GLN A 71 -17.83 1.93 7.43
CA GLN A 71 -18.95 1.52 6.61
C GLN A 71 -18.46 1.25 5.19
N VAL A 72 -19.05 0.23 4.54
CA VAL A 72 -18.82 -0.09 3.12
C VAL A 72 -17.31 -0.20 2.82
N ALA A 73 -16.67 -1.23 3.38
CA ALA A 73 -15.27 -1.49 3.13
C ALA A 73 -15.08 -2.46 1.96
N THR A 74 -14.01 -2.24 1.19
CA THR A 74 -13.61 -3.08 0.06
C THR A 74 -12.15 -3.49 0.25
N LYS A 75 -11.85 -4.78 0.07
CA LYS A 75 -10.48 -5.29 0.10
C LYS A 75 -9.70 -4.72 -1.08
N VAL A 76 -8.44 -4.42 -0.86
CA VAL A 76 -7.55 -3.90 -1.92
C VAL A 76 -6.25 -4.69 -1.89
N SER A 77 -5.73 -5.05 -3.07
CA SER A 77 -4.42 -5.70 -3.17
C SER A 77 -3.27 -4.71 -2.94
N ALA A 78 -2.14 -5.22 -2.46
CA ALA A 78 -0.92 -4.42 -2.27
C ALA A 78 -0.48 -3.78 -3.61
N PHE A 79 -0.43 -4.57 -4.69
CA PHE A 79 -0.06 -4.09 -6.02
C PHE A 79 -0.95 -2.95 -6.53
N ALA A 80 -2.28 -3.07 -6.37
CA ALA A 80 -3.20 -2.02 -6.78
C ALA A 80 -2.98 -0.70 -6.03
N MET A 81 -2.72 -0.78 -4.72
CA MET A 81 -2.34 0.40 -3.94
C MET A 81 -0.98 0.95 -4.38
N ALA A 82 -0.01 0.07 -4.62
CA ALA A 82 1.32 0.43 -5.07
C ALA A 82 1.28 1.26 -6.37
N LEU A 83 0.35 0.97 -7.27
CA LEU A 83 0.19 1.72 -8.53
C LEU A 83 -0.64 3.00 -8.42
N LEU A 84 -1.78 2.97 -7.72
CA LEU A 84 -2.82 3.99 -7.89
C LEU A 84 -3.09 4.85 -6.64
N VAL A 85 -2.58 4.45 -5.49
CA VAL A 85 -2.84 5.12 -4.22
C VAL A 85 -1.71 6.06 -3.85
N GLY A 86 -2.06 7.16 -3.20
CA GLY A 86 -1.11 8.14 -2.68
C GLY A 86 -0.40 8.94 -3.76
N HIS A 87 0.30 9.99 -3.35
CA HIS A 87 1.03 10.84 -4.28
C HIS A 87 2.48 10.40 -4.41
N HIS A 88 3.18 10.32 -3.29
CA HIS A 88 4.62 10.13 -3.22
C HIS A 88 4.94 8.67 -2.89
N ALA A 89 5.68 8.00 -3.77
CA ALA A 89 6.14 6.63 -3.56
C ALA A 89 7.66 6.56 -3.72
N ILE A 90 8.33 5.89 -2.80
CA ILE A 90 9.78 5.65 -2.84
C ILE A 90 10.07 4.18 -2.60
N VAL A 91 11.18 3.71 -3.18
CA VAL A 91 11.75 2.42 -2.85
C VAL A 91 12.77 2.62 -1.74
N ASP A 92 12.56 1.90 -0.64
CA ASP A 92 13.49 1.81 0.47
C ASP A 92 14.20 0.45 0.41
N ASP A 93 15.47 0.50 -0.01
CA ASP A 93 16.39 -0.65 -0.11
C ASP A 93 17.23 -0.86 1.17
N SER A 94 16.80 -0.28 2.30
CA SER A 94 17.47 -0.45 3.60
C SER A 94 17.50 -1.90 4.11
N THR A 95 16.91 -2.85 3.38
CA THR A 95 17.04 -4.29 3.64
C THR A 95 18.45 -4.82 3.34
N HIS A 96 19.26 -4.11 2.54
CA HIS A 96 20.63 -4.51 2.18
C HIS A 96 21.74 -3.93 3.08
N THR A 97 21.46 -2.98 3.99
CA THR A 97 22.49 -2.25 4.74
C THR A 97 22.66 -2.66 6.21
N ILE A 98 22.18 -3.84 6.61
CA ILE A 98 22.64 -4.46 7.87
C ILE A 98 23.97 -5.19 7.60
N SER A 99 25.00 -4.43 7.23
CA SER A 99 26.38 -4.87 7.38
C SER A 99 26.88 -4.37 8.74
N ASP A 100 27.49 -5.30 9.48
CA ASP A 100 28.07 -5.09 10.80
C ASP A 100 28.71 -3.71 10.99
N SER A 101 28.17 -2.93 11.92
CA SER A 101 28.86 -1.73 12.43
C SER A 101 28.61 -1.65 13.93
N THR A 102 29.50 -2.34 14.66
CA THR A 102 29.80 -2.05 16.06
C THR A 102 30.51 -0.69 16.14
N HIS A 103 30.13 0.14 17.13
CA HIS A 103 30.71 1.45 17.49
C HIS A 103 30.43 2.61 16.49
N THR A 104 29.92 3.80 16.86
CA THR A 104 30.20 4.66 18.03
C THR A 104 29.04 5.66 18.20
N ILE A 105 28.67 5.96 19.45
CA ILE A 105 27.64 6.95 19.82
C ILE A 105 28.14 8.37 19.48
N SER A 106 27.38 9.12 18.68
CA SER A 106 27.46 10.59 18.59
C SER A 106 26.03 11.17 18.60
N PRO A 107 25.71 12.17 19.45
CA PRO A 107 24.37 12.72 19.54
C PRO A 107 24.22 13.96 18.64
N GLU A 108 23.44 13.86 17.56
CA GLU A 108 22.97 15.02 16.79
C GLU A 108 21.51 14.81 16.32
N PRO A 109 20.76 15.90 15.99
CA PRO A 109 19.50 16.22 16.62
C PRO A 109 18.28 15.67 15.89
N ALA A 110 17.17 15.64 16.63
CA ALA A 110 15.90 15.04 16.27
C ALA A 110 15.23 15.66 15.03
N THR A 111 15.47 15.10 13.84
CA THR A 111 14.67 15.43 12.64
C THR A 111 14.16 14.25 11.81
N ASN A 112 14.52 13.00 12.10
CA ASN A 112 13.96 11.87 11.37
C ASN A 112 12.78 11.24 12.12
N LYS A 113 11.59 11.84 11.95
CA LYS A 113 10.29 11.17 12.18
C LYS A 113 9.94 10.23 11.02
N VAL A 114 10.93 9.57 10.42
CA VAL A 114 10.70 8.44 9.51
C VAL A 114 10.34 7.24 10.38
N ILE A 115 9.08 7.25 10.80
CA ILE A 115 8.20 6.13 11.05
C ILE A 115 8.72 5.06 12.05
N ASN A 116 8.12 5.02 13.24
CA ASN A 116 8.27 3.97 14.26
C ASN A 116 7.82 2.55 13.81
N ILE A 117 7.66 2.31 12.50
CA ILE A 117 7.35 1.02 11.87
C ILE A 117 8.60 0.13 11.86
N TYR A 118 9.79 0.68 11.63
CA TYR A 118 11.08 -0.05 11.67
C TYR A 118 11.33 -0.74 13.02
N ASN A 119 10.76 -0.20 14.11
CA ASN A 119 10.88 -0.75 15.46
C ASN A 119 9.78 -1.74 15.85
N SER A 120 8.82 -1.99 14.96
CA SER A 120 7.73 -2.92 15.25
C SER A 120 8.25 -4.38 15.26
N PRO A 121 7.69 -5.26 16.11
CA PRO A 121 8.07 -6.68 16.15
C PRO A 121 7.92 -7.39 14.79
N TRP A 122 6.98 -6.93 13.95
CA TRP A 122 6.78 -7.47 12.61
C TRP A 122 7.84 -6.99 11.62
N PHE A 123 8.32 -5.75 11.71
CA PHE A 123 9.41 -5.25 10.85
C PHE A 123 10.74 -5.97 11.13
N LYS A 124 11.06 -6.23 12.41
CA LYS A 124 12.26 -7.01 12.78
C LYS A 124 12.21 -8.47 12.35
N SER A 125 11.02 -9.02 12.08
CA SER A 125 10.86 -10.37 11.51
C SER A 125 11.12 -10.41 10.00
N MET A 126 11.11 -9.25 9.34
CA MET A 126 11.22 -9.08 7.89
C MET A 126 12.67 -9.21 7.39
N THR A 127 13.64 -8.79 8.20
CA THR A 127 15.07 -8.78 7.86
C THR A 127 15.70 -10.17 7.71
N TRP A 128 14.98 -11.25 8.04
CA TRP A 128 15.57 -12.58 8.14
C TRP A 128 15.32 -13.48 6.93
N HIS A 129 14.32 -13.20 6.09
CA HIS A 129 13.96 -14.10 4.99
C HIS A 129 13.50 -13.35 3.73
N ARG A 130 14.45 -13.12 2.81
CA ARG A 130 14.36 -13.26 1.33
C ARG A 130 15.24 -12.21 0.65
N MET A 131 16.32 -12.66 0.01
CA MET A 131 17.09 -11.85 -0.93
C MET A 131 16.16 -11.43 -2.09
N GLY A 132 16.16 -10.14 -2.46
CA GLY A 132 15.42 -9.61 -3.63
C GLY A 132 14.10 -8.88 -3.35
N GLN A 133 13.69 -8.75 -2.08
CA GLN A 133 12.51 -7.95 -1.71
C GLN A 133 12.93 -6.55 -1.25
N VAL A 134 12.20 -5.54 -1.73
CA VAL A 134 12.38 -4.13 -1.36
C VAL A 134 11.06 -3.58 -0.81
N LEU A 135 11.14 -2.45 -0.11
CA LEU A 135 9.95 -1.77 0.42
C LEU A 135 9.53 -0.63 -0.48
N VAL A 136 8.26 -0.62 -0.86
CA VAL A 136 7.61 0.55 -1.47
C VAL A 136 6.87 1.31 -0.38
N VAL A 137 7.34 2.53 -0.08
CA VAL A 137 6.75 3.40 0.94
C VAL A 137 5.96 4.50 0.24
N ILE A 138 4.67 4.60 0.57
CA ILE A 138 3.74 5.57 -0.04
C ILE A 138 3.21 6.53 1.05
N ASP A 139 3.33 7.83 0.78
CA ASP A 139 2.91 8.94 1.64
C ASP A 139 3.31 8.78 3.13
N ASP A 140 4.48 8.18 3.35
CA ASP A 140 5.12 7.95 4.66
C ASP A 140 4.35 7.06 5.63
N TRP A 141 3.43 6.22 5.17
CA TRP A 141 2.68 5.34 6.07
C TRP A 141 2.24 4.00 5.50
N ILE A 142 2.03 3.91 4.18
CA ILE A 142 1.77 2.64 3.51
C ILE A 142 3.13 2.04 3.21
N VAL A 143 3.39 0.83 3.72
CA VAL A 143 4.64 0.11 3.50
C VAL A 143 4.28 -1.24 2.90
N LEU A 144 4.70 -1.46 1.67
CA LEU A 144 4.41 -2.66 0.88
C LEU A 144 5.73 -3.34 0.53
N SER A 145 5.72 -4.66 0.40
CA SER A 145 6.88 -5.39 -0.17
C SER A 145 6.55 -6.03 -1.44
N MET A 146 7.54 -5.93 -2.29
CA MET A 146 7.46 -6.30 -3.67
C MET A 146 8.84 -6.80 -4.06
N ASP A 147 8.88 -7.58 -5.12
CA ASP A 147 10.16 -7.87 -5.76
C ASP A 147 10.82 -6.57 -6.24
N GLY A 148 12.16 -6.51 -6.24
CA GLY A 148 12.89 -5.34 -6.71
C GLY A 148 12.48 -4.90 -8.12
N GLN A 149 12.31 -5.84 -9.05
CA GLN A 149 11.89 -5.52 -10.42
C GLN A 149 10.44 -5.03 -10.47
N GLU A 150 9.58 -5.59 -9.63
CA GLU A 150 8.18 -5.19 -9.51
C GLU A 150 8.05 -3.77 -8.94
N ALA A 151 8.86 -3.43 -7.93
CA ALA A 151 8.90 -2.11 -7.33
C ALA A 151 9.40 -1.04 -8.31
N GLU A 152 10.45 -1.32 -9.07
CA GLU A 152 10.94 -0.45 -10.14
C GLU A 152 9.87 -0.22 -11.21
N MET A 153 9.20 -1.29 -11.64
CA MET A 153 8.10 -1.23 -12.60
C MET A 153 6.96 -0.36 -12.05
N VAL A 154 6.57 -0.53 -10.79
CA VAL A 154 5.51 0.26 -10.15
C VAL A 154 5.86 1.75 -10.17
N LEU A 155 7.07 2.14 -9.77
CA LEU A 155 7.50 3.54 -9.79
C LEU A 155 7.45 4.13 -11.21
N ALA A 156 7.96 3.39 -12.19
CA ALA A 156 7.92 3.81 -13.59
C ALA A 156 6.48 3.97 -14.11
N LEU A 157 5.58 3.04 -13.76
CA LEU A 157 4.17 3.12 -14.14
C LEU A 157 3.46 4.31 -13.49
N ARG A 158 3.71 4.58 -12.21
CA ARG A 158 3.16 5.75 -11.52
C ARG A 158 3.53 7.05 -12.23
N GLN A 159 4.79 7.20 -12.60
CA GLN A 159 5.26 8.35 -13.37
C GLN A 159 4.57 8.43 -14.73
N ARG A 160 4.52 7.33 -15.49
CA ARG A 160 3.91 7.31 -16.81
C ARG A 160 2.40 7.59 -16.78
N PHE A 161 1.69 7.12 -15.76
CA PHE A 161 0.27 7.47 -15.57
C PHE A 161 0.08 8.94 -15.25
N HIS A 162 0.93 9.52 -14.41
CA HIS A 162 0.89 10.94 -14.12
C HIS A 162 1.09 11.76 -15.40
N GLU A 163 2.10 11.41 -16.21
CA GLU A 163 2.37 12.07 -17.49
C GLU A 163 1.22 11.89 -18.51
N ALA A 164 0.67 10.69 -18.62
CA ALA A 164 -0.49 10.41 -19.47
C ALA A 164 -1.71 11.23 -19.05
N PHE A 165 -1.97 11.34 -17.75
CA PHE A 165 -3.05 12.16 -17.21
C PHE A 165 -2.85 13.64 -17.53
N LEU A 166 -1.64 14.17 -17.36
CA LEU A 166 -1.35 15.56 -17.73
C LEU A 166 -1.51 15.80 -19.23
N ARG A 167 -1.00 14.91 -20.09
CA ARG A 167 -1.19 15.02 -21.56
C ARG A 167 -2.66 14.98 -21.95
N HIS A 168 -3.45 14.13 -21.29
CA HIS A 168 -4.91 14.10 -21.46
C HIS A 168 -5.56 15.44 -21.09
N LEU A 169 -5.22 16.02 -19.93
CA LEU A 169 -5.74 17.33 -19.52
C LEU A 169 -5.35 18.46 -20.49
N HIS A 170 -4.16 18.38 -21.07
CA HIS A 170 -3.66 19.34 -22.05
C HIS A 170 -4.17 19.10 -23.49
N HIS A 171 -5.02 18.08 -23.70
CA HIS A 171 -5.55 17.70 -25.01
C HIS A 171 -4.44 17.37 -26.04
N ASP A 172 -3.30 16.86 -25.56
CA ASP A 172 -2.19 16.44 -26.41
C ASP A 172 -2.50 15.05 -27.03
N GLN A 173 -2.93 15.08 -28.29
CA GLN A 173 -3.31 13.86 -29.02
C GLN A 173 -2.10 13.05 -29.52
N SER A 174 -0.88 13.57 -29.43
CA SER A 174 0.30 12.95 -30.05
C SER A 174 0.69 11.58 -29.46
N ALA A 175 0.27 11.32 -28.22
CA ALA A 175 0.60 10.10 -27.50
C ALA A 175 -0.63 9.37 -26.92
N ALA A 176 -1.84 9.69 -27.43
CA ALA A 176 -3.09 9.09 -26.98
C ALA A 176 -3.14 7.56 -27.14
N ASP A 177 -2.65 7.04 -28.27
CA ASP A 177 -2.61 5.59 -28.52
C ASP A 177 -1.65 4.89 -27.54
N HIS A 178 -0.47 5.48 -27.29
CA HIS A 178 0.51 4.93 -26.35
C HIS A 178 -0.03 4.90 -24.92
N ASP A 179 -0.77 5.93 -24.52
CA ASP A 179 -1.42 6.00 -23.20
C ASP A 179 -2.52 4.98 -23.05
N LEU A 180 -3.35 4.83 -24.09
CA LEU A 180 -4.42 3.84 -24.08
C LEU A 180 -3.82 2.44 -23.90
N HIS A 181 -2.78 2.11 -24.66
CA HIS A 181 -2.06 0.84 -24.52
C HIS A 181 -1.49 0.64 -23.11
N LEU A 182 -0.87 1.68 -22.54
CA LEU A 182 -0.33 1.65 -21.18
C LEU A 182 -1.42 1.37 -20.13
N VAL A 183 -2.52 2.12 -20.18
CA VAL A 183 -3.65 1.97 -19.25
C VAL A 183 -4.27 0.59 -19.41
N THR A 184 -4.51 0.13 -20.64
CA THR A 184 -5.07 -1.21 -20.89
C THR A 184 -4.16 -2.32 -20.35
N ALA A 185 -2.84 -2.24 -20.57
CA ALA A 185 -1.90 -3.24 -20.09
C ALA A 185 -1.88 -3.33 -18.56
N ALA A 186 -1.81 -2.19 -17.88
CA ALA A 186 -1.81 -2.17 -16.42
C ALA A 186 -3.15 -2.65 -15.83
N MET A 187 -4.27 -2.30 -16.47
CA MET A 187 -5.59 -2.80 -16.08
C MET A 187 -5.70 -4.31 -16.21
N HIS A 188 -5.08 -4.89 -17.24
CA HIS A 188 -4.98 -6.34 -17.39
C HIS A 188 -4.13 -6.97 -16.28
N TRP A 189 -3.00 -6.38 -15.89
CA TRP A 189 -2.18 -6.87 -14.78
C TRP A 189 -2.90 -6.84 -13.44
N ILE A 190 -3.56 -5.72 -13.12
CA ILE A 190 -4.39 -5.60 -11.90
C ILE A 190 -5.53 -6.64 -11.91
N GLY A 191 -6.06 -6.99 -13.08
CA GLY A 191 -7.07 -8.04 -13.23
C GLY A 191 -6.51 -9.46 -13.09
N GLY A 192 -5.32 -9.71 -13.63
CA GLY A 192 -4.66 -11.02 -13.63
C GLY A 192 -4.35 -11.53 -12.21
N GLU A 193 -3.85 -10.66 -11.32
CA GLU A 193 -3.59 -11.04 -9.93
C GLU A 193 -4.87 -11.35 -9.14
N SER A 194 -5.98 -10.66 -9.44
CA SER A 194 -7.26 -10.94 -8.78
C SER A 194 -7.81 -12.35 -9.11
N ALA A 195 -7.41 -12.93 -10.25
CA ALA A 195 -7.83 -14.25 -10.70
C ALA A 195 -6.96 -15.39 -10.14
N THR A 196 -5.70 -15.14 -9.81
CA THR A 196 -4.84 -16.12 -9.13
C THR A 196 -5.16 -16.26 -7.64
N ASP A 197 -5.92 -15.32 -7.09
CA ASP A 197 -6.30 -15.21 -5.68
C ASP A 197 -7.71 -15.74 -5.36
N SER A 198 -8.44 -16.27 -6.35
CA SER A 198 -9.82 -16.80 -6.22
C SER A 198 -9.86 -18.33 -6.11
#